data_AF-A0A317J537-F1
#
_entry.id   AF-A0A317J537-F1
#
_cell.length_a   1.000
_cell.length_b   1.000
_cell.length_c   1.000
_cell.angle_alpha   90.00
_cell.angle_beta   90.00
_cell.angle_gamma   90.00
#
_symmetry.space_group_name_H-M   'P 1'
#
loop_
_entity.id
_entity.type
_entity.pdbx_description
1 polymer ?
#
loop_
_entity_poly.entity_id
_entity_poly.type
_entity_poly.pdbx_seq_one_letter_code
_entity_poly.pdbx_strand_id
1 'polypeptide(L)'
;MSSRQNQRDSVMVRVREGNEKRALLLAKRIPWQNLATAADEYTDWVCFALWLRAVVDAAGRMPSEIIGDLKARVPHALEQIRLDLEKAAVGLNRRGTMVWQAVLDWAEMSVFGQARLDGWLESVRYFSSRSLASMKAWSHWENVDGIWSTAPPSEFPTYAEWQSNVVAVTCLSNAGAFAQQILEAVQSLPPAELTGHIQSYSDLVVFSLWMELMLDLDRLNSVLVATELENKYPGFRLSGSLEPKDAVRALHDWVIDRDLCPSEKERLVCALSYHVIHHPCYPAMRAYAQHCHAVWLKEKPDLLPSFDAWRANADRYIEGPLSV
;
A
#
# COMPACT_ATOMS: atom_id res chain seq x y z
N MET A 1 10.01 -27.27 23.62
CA MET A 1 9.68 -25.85 23.36
C MET A 1 9.39 -25.54 21.88
N SER A 2 9.90 -26.33 20.91
CA SER A 2 9.68 -26.12 19.46
C SER A 2 8.22 -26.26 18.96
N SER A 3 7.41 -27.17 19.51
CA SER A 3 6.02 -27.39 19.06
C SER A 3 5.06 -26.23 19.38
N ARG A 4 5.23 -25.55 20.53
CA ARG A 4 4.40 -24.39 20.91
C ARG A 4 4.74 -23.12 20.12
N GLN A 5 5.99 -22.98 19.69
CA GLN A 5 6.42 -21.88 18.83
C GLN A 5 5.85 -22.05 17.42
N ASN A 6 6.01 -23.24 16.82
CA ASN A 6 5.43 -23.55 15.51
C ASN A 6 3.89 -23.41 15.46
N GLN A 7 3.21 -23.72 16.56
CA GLN A 7 1.76 -23.56 16.66
C GLN A 7 1.33 -22.09 16.76
N ARG A 8 2.10 -21.24 17.46
CA ARG A 8 1.87 -19.78 17.53
C ARG A 8 2.12 -19.13 16.17
N ASP A 9 3.21 -19.49 15.51
CA ASP A 9 3.56 -18.96 14.19
C ASP A 9 2.50 -19.35 13.15
N SER A 10 2.00 -20.60 13.19
CA SER A 10 0.88 -21.06 12.34
C SER A 10 -0.45 -20.32 12.60
N VAL A 11 -0.75 -19.94 13.84
CA VAL A 11 -1.95 -19.16 14.16
C VAL A 11 -1.80 -17.72 13.69
N MET A 12 -0.64 -17.10 13.89
CA MET A 12 -0.37 -15.74 13.44
C MET A 12 -0.44 -15.61 11.91
N VAL A 13 0.11 -16.58 11.17
CA VAL A 13 0.00 -16.63 9.71
C VAL A 13 -1.46 -16.69 9.27
N ARG A 14 -2.28 -17.56 9.88
CA ARG A 14 -3.71 -17.68 9.54
C ARG A 14 -4.50 -16.42 9.85
N VAL A 15 -4.23 -15.75 10.98
CA VAL A 15 -4.86 -14.47 11.33
C VAL A 15 -4.48 -13.40 10.31
N ARG A 16 -3.21 -13.33 9.92
CA ARG A 16 -2.74 -12.38 8.90
C ARG A 16 -3.41 -12.61 7.55
N GLU A 17 -3.45 -13.85 7.08
CA GLU A 17 -4.13 -14.21 5.82
C GLU A 17 -5.64 -13.94 5.88
N GLY A 18 -6.28 -14.18 7.03
CA GLY A 18 -7.69 -13.86 7.24
C GLY A 18 -7.97 -12.36 7.16
N ASN A 19 -7.15 -11.55 7.83
CA ASN A 19 -7.26 -10.10 7.79
C ASN A 19 -6.97 -9.54 6.39
N GLU A 20 -5.97 -10.08 5.69
CA GLU A 20 -5.66 -9.71 4.31
C GLU A 20 -6.84 -10.00 3.37
N LYS A 21 -7.40 -11.21 3.42
CA LYS A 21 -8.57 -11.57 2.61
C LYS A 21 -9.73 -10.64 2.89
N ARG A 22 -10.00 -10.33 4.16
CA ARG A 22 -11.09 -9.43 4.56
C ARG A 22 -10.85 -8.00 4.06
N ALA A 23 -9.64 -7.46 4.24
CA ALA A 23 -9.26 -6.14 3.75
C ALA A 23 -9.41 -6.03 2.22
N LEU A 24 -8.98 -7.03 1.47
CA LEU A 24 -9.08 -7.05 0.01
C LEU A 24 -10.54 -7.23 -0.48
N LEU A 25 -11.37 -7.98 0.24
CA LEU A 25 -12.80 -8.08 -0.06
C LEU A 25 -13.53 -6.76 0.17
N LEU A 26 -13.23 -6.09 1.28
CA LEU A 26 -13.81 -4.79 1.60
C LEU A 26 -13.34 -3.70 0.62
N ALA A 27 -12.10 -3.77 0.15
CA ALA A 27 -11.53 -2.81 -0.80
C ALA A 27 -12.31 -2.71 -2.11
N LYS A 28 -12.94 -3.80 -2.57
CA LYS A 28 -13.76 -3.81 -3.78
C LYS A 28 -15.06 -3.00 -3.66
N ARG A 29 -15.43 -2.62 -2.44
CA ARG A 29 -16.64 -1.86 -2.11
C ARG A 29 -16.37 -0.37 -1.92
N ILE A 30 -15.18 0.10 -2.27
CA ILE A 30 -14.70 1.45 -2.02
C ILE A 30 -14.17 2.01 -3.36
N PRO A 31 -14.49 3.26 -3.73
CA PRO A 31 -13.76 3.92 -4.80
C PRO A 31 -12.27 3.88 -4.50
N TRP A 32 -11.47 3.29 -5.37
CA TRP A 32 -10.06 2.99 -5.06
C TRP A 32 -9.25 4.27 -4.77
N GLN A 33 -9.62 5.39 -5.38
CA GLN A 33 -8.99 6.70 -5.16
C GLN A 33 -9.17 7.14 -3.70
N ASN A 34 -10.38 7.01 -3.17
CA ASN A 34 -10.67 7.33 -1.77
C ASN A 34 -9.88 6.41 -0.83
N LEU A 35 -9.77 5.13 -1.17
CA LEU A 35 -9.00 4.17 -0.39
C LEU A 35 -7.49 4.48 -0.43
N ALA A 36 -6.95 4.89 -1.58
CA ALA A 36 -5.56 5.30 -1.73
C ALA A 36 -5.26 6.55 -0.88
N THR A 37 -6.06 7.60 -1.02
CA THR A 37 -5.91 8.81 -0.21
C THR A 37 -6.00 8.53 1.29
N ALA A 38 -6.97 7.72 1.72
CA ALA A 38 -7.10 7.35 3.13
C ALA A 38 -5.92 6.49 3.63
N ALA A 39 -5.38 5.59 2.80
CA ALA A 39 -4.23 4.77 3.16
C ALA A 39 -2.94 5.60 3.30
N ASP A 40 -2.74 6.59 2.43
CA ASP A 40 -1.63 7.54 2.53
C ASP A 40 -1.76 8.39 3.80
N GLU A 41 -2.93 8.97 4.06
CA GLU A 41 -3.18 9.74 5.29
C GLU A 41 -2.99 8.88 6.54
N TYR A 42 -3.44 7.62 6.53
CA TYR A 42 -3.24 6.72 7.67
C TYR A 42 -1.75 6.41 7.88
N THR A 43 -0.96 6.33 6.80
CA THR A 43 0.50 6.15 6.89
C THR A 43 1.17 7.35 7.56
N ASP A 44 0.71 8.57 7.27
CA ASP A 44 1.19 9.78 7.94
C ASP A 44 0.86 9.77 9.44
N TRP A 45 -0.33 9.30 9.81
CA TRP A 45 -0.71 9.10 11.22
C TRP A 45 0.12 8.04 11.92
N VAL A 46 0.44 6.92 11.26
CA VAL A 46 1.37 5.92 11.77
C VAL A 46 2.75 6.53 12.01
N CYS A 47 3.29 7.27 11.05
CA CYS A 47 4.59 7.93 11.17
C CYS A 47 4.62 8.91 12.35
N PHE A 48 3.58 9.73 12.50
CA PHE A 48 3.43 10.68 13.61
C PHE A 48 3.33 9.97 14.98
N ALA A 49 2.52 8.93 15.07
CA ALA A 49 2.34 8.17 16.30
C ALA A 49 3.64 7.44 16.72
N LEU A 50 4.44 6.96 15.75
CA LEU A 50 5.74 6.33 16.02
C LEU A 50 6.80 7.32 16.51
N TRP A 51 6.80 8.55 16.00
CA TRP A 51 7.65 9.62 16.53
C TRP A 51 7.34 9.91 18.00
N LEU A 52 6.06 10.12 18.32
CA LEU A 52 5.61 10.35 19.69
C LEU A 52 5.96 9.19 20.61
N ARG A 53 5.80 7.95 20.11
CA ARG A 53 6.18 6.74 20.82
C ARG A 53 7.66 6.76 21.21
N ALA A 54 8.55 6.97 20.24
CA ALA A 54 9.99 6.98 20.46
C ALA A 54 10.39 8.03 21.51
N VAL A 55 9.87 9.25 21.37
CA VAL A 55 10.18 10.36 22.28
C VAL A 55 9.69 10.08 23.70
N VAL A 56 8.44 9.61 23.86
CA VAL A 56 7.86 9.35 25.18
C VAL A 56 8.49 8.14 25.86
N ASP A 57 8.84 7.09 25.10
CA ASP A 57 9.54 5.93 25.63
C ASP A 57 10.95 6.30 26.13
N ALA A 58 11.70 7.08 25.34
CA ALA A 58 13.05 7.50 25.72
C ALA A 58 13.06 8.52 26.88
N ALA A 59 12.11 9.45 26.92
CA ALA A 59 12.01 10.43 28.00
C ALA A 59 11.38 9.87 29.29
N GLY A 60 10.65 8.75 29.18
CA GLY A 60 9.84 8.18 30.26
C GLY A 60 8.64 9.05 30.69
N ARG A 61 8.38 10.17 30.01
CA ARG A 61 7.28 11.12 30.24
C ARG A 61 6.95 11.83 28.93
N MET A 62 5.91 12.68 28.91
CA MET A 62 5.62 13.55 27.77
C MET A 62 6.49 14.82 27.84
N PRO A 63 7.46 15.02 26.94
CA PRO A 63 8.30 16.22 26.94
C PRO A 63 7.52 17.45 26.46
N SER A 64 7.94 18.65 26.87
CA SER A 64 7.28 19.91 26.51
C SER A 64 7.34 20.20 25.01
N GLU A 65 8.39 19.73 24.37
CA GLU A 65 8.76 20.01 22.98
C GLU A 65 7.73 19.42 22.01
N ILE A 66 7.15 18.26 22.34
CA ILE A 66 6.14 17.58 21.49
C ILE A 66 4.71 18.04 21.78
N ILE A 67 4.47 18.79 22.86
CA ILE A 67 3.12 19.24 23.24
C ILE A 67 2.55 20.16 22.16
N GLY A 68 3.37 21.01 21.55
CA GLY A 68 2.96 21.91 20.48
C GLY A 68 2.40 21.14 19.28
N ASP A 69 3.17 20.17 18.77
CA ASP A 69 2.77 19.32 17.64
C ASP A 69 1.55 18.46 17.98
N LEU A 70 1.52 17.86 19.17
CA LEU A 70 0.40 17.03 19.62
C LEU A 70 -0.87 17.86 19.78
N LYS A 71 -0.78 19.09 20.31
CA LYS A 71 -1.93 20.01 20.42
C LYS A 71 -2.42 20.49 19.06
N ALA A 72 -1.51 20.76 18.12
CA ALA A 72 -1.86 21.20 16.78
C ALA A 72 -2.60 20.11 16.01
N ARG A 73 -2.16 18.85 16.14
CA ARG A 73 -2.67 17.72 15.37
C ARG A 73 -3.82 16.98 16.06
N VAL A 74 -3.87 16.99 17.39
CA VAL A 74 -4.81 16.23 18.23
C VAL A 74 -5.40 17.11 19.36
N PRO A 75 -6.04 18.25 19.03
CA PRO A 75 -6.33 19.33 20.00
C PRO A 75 -7.23 18.90 21.17
N HIS A 76 -8.14 17.94 20.95
CA HIS A 76 -9.13 17.52 21.96
C HIS A 76 -8.73 16.27 22.74
N ALA A 77 -7.67 15.54 22.34
CA ALA A 77 -7.25 14.32 23.03
C ALA A 77 -6.04 14.52 23.95
N LEU A 78 -5.29 15.63 23.79
CA LEU A 78 -4.06 15.87 24.55
C LEU A 78 -4.24 15.69 26.05
N GLU A 79 -5.29 16.31 26.63
CA GLU A 79 -5.51 16.25 28.09
C GLU A 79 -5.81 14.83 28.56
N GLN A 80 -6.63 14.10 27.80
CA GLN A 80 -6.94 12.70 28.10
C GLN A 80 -5.69 11.82 28.03
N ILE A 81 -4.86 11.99 27.00
CA ILE A 81 -3.59 11.26 26.84
C ILE A 81 -2.66 11.54 28.02
N ARG A 82 -2.56 12.79 28.48
CA ARG A 82 -1.73 13.16 29.64
C ARG A 82 -2.22 12.48 30.92
N LEU A 83 -3.53 12.52 31.18
CA LEU A 83 -4.13 11.89 32.35
C LEU A 83 -3.90 10.36 32.35
N ASP A 84 -4.02 9.71 31.19
CA ASP A 84 -3.81 8.26 31.07
C ASP A 84 -2.34 7.88 31.27
N LEU A 85 -1.40 8.72 30.81
CA LEU A 85 0.03 8.55 31.06
C LEU A 85 0.41 8.71 32.54
N GLU A 86 -0.19 9.66 33.25
CA GLU A 86 0.04 9.87 34.68
C GLU A 86 -0.46 8.69 35.52
N LYS A 87 -1.59 8.08 35.12
CA LYS A 87 -2.16 6.89 35.77
C LYS A 87 -1.42 5.60 35.44
N ALA A 88 -0.61 5.57 34.38
CA ALA A 88 0.10 4.37 33.95
C ALA A 88 1.14 3.95 35.00
N ALA A 89 0.97 2.74 35.56
CA ALA A 89 1.90 2.15 36.50
C ALA A 89 3.30 2.04 35.87
N VAL A 90 4.30 2.54 36.59
CA VAL A 90 5.71 2.48 36.18
C VAL A 90 6.13 1.02 36.04
N GLY A 91 6.48 0.59 34.82
CA GLY A 91 7.18 -0.67 34.59
C GLY A 91 6.41 -1.80 33.90
N LEU A 92 5.08 -1.72 33.70
CA LEU A 92 4.31 -2.79 33.03
C LEU A 92 3.93 -2.49 31.57
N ASN A 93 3.79 -1.21 31.21
CA ASN A 93 3.58 -0.76 29.83
C ASN A 93 4.57 0.37 29.51
N ARG A 94 5.25 0.25 28.37
CA ARG A 94 6.03 1.36 27.79
C ARG A 94 5.05 2.50 27.48
N ARG A 95 5.24 3.64 28.15
CA ARG A 95 4.34 4.82 28.09
C ARG A 95 4.13 5.30 26.65
N GLY A 96 5.14 5.19 25.80
CA GLY A 96 5.04 5.47 24.38
C GLY A 96 4.06 4.57 23.64
N THR A 97 3.93 3.28 23.99
CA THR A 97 2.90 2.40 23.40
C THR A 97 1.49 2.92 23.69
N MET A 98 1.27 3.48 24.88
CA MET A 98 -0.03 4.08 25.23
C MET A 98 -0.31 5.33 24.40
N VAL A 99 0.69 6.22 24.22
CA VAL A 99 0.54 7.41 23.38
C VAL A 99 0.28 7.03 21.93
N TRP A 100 1.06 6.07 21.40
CA TRP A 100 0.89 5.56 20.06
C TRP A 100 -0.53 5.05 19.81
N GLN A 101 -1.04 4.19 20.70
CA GLN A 101 -2.38 3.66 20.59
C GLN A 101 -3.44 4.76 20.71
N ALA A 102 -3.33 5.67 21.68
CA ALA A 102 -4.30 6.73 21.89
C ALA A 102 -4.38 7.70 20.70
N VAL A 103 -3.24 8.01 20.07
CA VAL A 103 -3.19 8.89 18.88
C VAL A 103 -3.81 8.19 17.68
N LEU A 104 -3.50 6.91 17.45
CA LEU A 104 -4.13 6.16 16.36
C LEU A 104 -5.63 5.96 16.59
N ASP A 105 -6.06 5.64 17.82
CA ASP A 105 -7.48 5.51 18.16
C ASP A 105 -8.23 6.83 17.93
N TRP A 106 -7.62 7.96 18.32
CA TRP A 106 -8.19 9.27 18.06
C TRP A 106 -8.31 9.55 16.56
N ALA A 107 -7.26 9.26 15.78
CA ALA A 107 -7.27 9.45 14.34
C ALA A 107 -8.37 8.57 13.71
N GLU A 108 -8.52 7.33 14.15
CA GLU A 108 -9.56 6.43 13.65
C GLU A 108 -10.98 6.88 13.97
N MET A 109 -11.18 7.54 15.12
CA MET A 109 -12.48 8.10 15.49
C MET A 109 -12.77 9.43 14.81
N SER A 110 -11.77 10.28 14.66
CA SER A 110 -11.95 11.70 14.30
C SER A 110 -11.67 12.00 12.85
N VAL A 111 -10.63 11.36 12.29
CA VAL A 111 -10.19 11.53 10.89
C VAL A 111 -10.80 10.46 10.01
N PHE A 112 -10.67 9.20 10.42
CA PHE A 112 -11.23 8.05 9.68
C PHE A 112 -12.62 7.64 10.18
N GLY A 113 -13.34 8.53 10.87
CA GLY A 113 -14.66 8.23 11.44
C GLY A 113 -15.66 7.73 10.39
N GLN A 114 -15.68 8.34 9.21
CA GLN A 114 -16.54 7.88 8.12
C GLN A 114 -16.09 6.52 7.56
N ALA A 115 -14.79 6.35 7.28
CA ALA A 115 -14.23 5.07 6.86
C ALA A 115 -14.48 3.95 7.89
N ARG A 116 -14.53 4.29 9.19
CA ARG A 116 -14.89 3.35 10.25
C ARG A 116 -16.38 3.00 10.22
N LEU A 117 -17.28 3.98 10.08
CA LEU A 117 -18.72 3.76 9.97
C LEU A 117 -19.08 2.93 8.74
N ASP A 118 -18.39 3.16 7.62
CA ASP A 118 -18.61 2.45 6.36
C ASP A 118 -17.87 1.10 6.29
N GLY A 119 -17.11 0.74 7.32
CA GLY A 119 -16.41 -0.54 7.42
C GLY A 119 -15.12 -0.65 6.59
N TRP A 120 -14.56 0.48 6.15
CA TRP A 120 -13.38 0.57 5.28
C TRP A 120 -12.05 0.56 6.03
N LEU A 121 -12.08 0.82 7.35
CA LEU A 121 -10.88 1.07 8.15
C LEU A 121 -9.86 -0.09 8.09
N GLU A 122 -10.32 -1.33 7.98
CA GLU A 122 -9.42 -2.47 7.82
C GLU A 122 -8.68 -2.47 6.49
N SER A 123 -9.35 -2.09 5.39
CA SER A 123 -8.71 -1.91 4.08
C SER A 123 -7.69 -0.76 4.14
N VAL A 124 -8.04 0.36 4.77
CA VAL A 124 -7.12 1.50 4.97
C VAL A 124 -5.85 1.07 5.69
N ARG A 125 -5.99 0.39 6.83
CA ARG A 125 -4.86 -0.16 7.61
C ARG A 125 -4.03 -1.15 6.79
N TYR A 126 -4.69 -2.04 6.04
CA TYR A 126 -4.00 -3.02 5.20
C TYR A 126 -3.12 -2.32 4.17
N PHE A 127 -3.67 -1.43 3.34
CA PHE A 127 -2.90 -0.75 2.30
C PHE A 127 -1.81 0.15 2.88
N SER A 128 -2.10 0.88 3.95
CA SER A 128 -1.09 1.67 4.67
C SER A 128 0.08 0.80 5.14
N SER A 129 -0.20 -0.36 5.75
CA SER A 129 0.84 -1.27 6.27
C SER A 129 1.74 -1.87 5.18
N ARG A 130 1.29 -1.89 3.92
CA ARG A 130 2.04 -2.39 2.76
C ARG A 130 2.82 -1.30 2.04
N SER A 131 2.66 -0.04 2.41
CA SER A 131 3.44 1.06 1.84
C SER A 131 4.90 0.99 2.30
N LEU A 132 5.83 1.33 1.41
CA LEU A 132 7.25 1.48 1.78
C LEU A 132 7.46 2.57 2.84
N ALA A 133 6.64 3.63 2.80
CA ALA A 133 6.68 4.69 3.81
C ALA A 133 6.39 4.14 5.22
N SER A 134 5.35 3.30 5.37
CA SER A 134 5.06 2.63 6.64
C SER A 134 6.20 1.71 7.07
N MET A 135 6.73 0.87 6.16
CA MET A 135 7.85 -0.03 6.47
C MET A 135 9.10 0.73 6.94
N LYS A 136 9.42 1.85 6.30
CA LYS A 136 10.50 2.74 6.71
C LYS A 136 10.24 3.37 8.08
N ALA A 137 9.02 3.85 8.33
CA ALA A 137 8.66 4.46 9.61
C ALA A 137 8.83 3.48 10.78
N TRP A 138 8.36 2.23 10.62
CA TRP A 138 8.56 1.17 11.60
C TRP A 138 10.03 0.83 11.79
N SER A 139 10.79 0.68 10.71
CA SER A 139 12.21 0.34 10.80
C SER A 139 13.03 1.44 11.48
N HIS A 140 12.73 2.71 11.19
CA HIS A 140 13.32 3.85 11.86
C HIS A 140 13.00 3.83 13.36
N TRP A 141 11.73 3.64 13.72
CA TRP A 141 11.30 3.55 15.12
C TRP A 141 12.00 2.41 15.86
N GLU A 142 12.09 1.20 15.28
CA GLU A 142 12.76 0.05 15.91
C GLU A 142 14.24 0.31 16.15
N ASN A 143 14.93 0.92 15.19
CA ASN A 143 16.33 1.29 15.32
C ASN A 143 16.52 2.35 16.43
N VAL A 144 15.69 3.39 16.40
CA VAL A 144 15.73 4.47 17.39
C VAL A 144 15.38 3.97 18.79
N ASP A 145 14.36 3.13 18.95
CA ASP A 145 13.98 2.51 20.22
C ASP A 145 15.12 1.67 20.80
N GLY A 146 15.80 0.90 19.95
CA GLY A 146 17.00 0.15 20.34
C GLY A 146 18.11 1.06 20.88
N ILE A 147 18.45 2.13 20.17
CA ILE A 147 19.51 3.07 20.56
C ILE A 147 19.10 3.85 21.82
N TRP A 148 17.94 4.51 21.81
CA TRP A 148 17.49 5.41 22.86
C TRP A 148 17.12 4.69 24.16
N SER A 149 16.81 3.39 24.11
CA SER A 149 16.65 2.59 25.32
C SER A 149 17.93 2.48 26.17
N THR A 150 19.10 2.71 25.56
CA THR A 150 20.41 2.66 26.23
C THR A 150 21.08 4.03 26.35
N ALA A 151 20.92 4.88 25.33
CA ALA A 151 21.49 6.21 25.26
C ALA A 151 20.46 7.19 24.66
N PRO A 152 19.52 7.71 25.48
CA PRO A 152 18.61 8.76 25.04
C PRO A 152 19.37 9.99 24.55
N PRO A 153 18.88 10.69 23.51
CA PRO A 153 19.52 11.90 23.03
C PRO A 153 19.34 13.04 24.04
N SER A 154 20.23 14.04 24.00
CA SER A 154 20.09 15.26 24.80
C SER A 154 18.92 16.13 24.33
N GLU A 155 18.65 16.10 23.02
CA GLU A 155 17.55 16.81 22.37
C GLU A 155 16.80 15.83 21.45
N PHE A 156 15.48 15.82 21.54
CA PHE A 156 14.65 14.99 20.67
C PHE A 156 14.46 15.67 19.30
N PRO A 157 14.42 14.90 18.21
CA PRO A 157 14.15 15.47 16.89
C PRO A 157 12.73 16.03 16.83
N THR A 158 12.58 17.13 16.10
CA THR A 158 11.28 17.62 15.65
C THR A 158 10.59 16.59 14.75
N TYR A 159 9.27 16.72 14.56
CA TYR A 159 8.57 15.80 13.65
C TYR A 159 9.05 15.92 12.20
N ALA A 160 9.44 17.11 11.74
CA ALA A 160 9.99 17.30 10.39
C ALA A 160 11.35 16.59 10.21
N GLU A 161 12.22 16.64 11.21
CA GLU A 161 13.48 15.88 11.22
C GLU A 161 13.22 14.38 11.27
N TRP A 162 12.24 13.94 12.08
CA TRP A 162 11.81 12.55 12.10
C TRP A 162 11.35 12.07 10.72
N GLN A 163 10.50 12.82 10.03
CA GLN A 163 10.05 12.48 8.67
C GLN A 163 11.22 12.39 7.70
N SER A 164 12.17 13.32 7.78
CA SER A 164 13.40 13.30 6.96
C SER A 164 14.22 12.04 7.22
N ASN A 165 14.37 11.66 8.49
CA ASN A 165 15.08 10.44 8.89
C ASN A 165 14.37 9.17 8.42
N VAL A 166 13.03 9.13 8.47
CA VAL A 166 12.23 8.03 7.94
C VAL A 166 12.44 7.89 6.43
N VAL A 167 12.40 8.99 5.67
CA VAL A 167 12.67 8.97 4.22
C VAL A 167 14.07 8.43 3.93
N ALA A 168 15.06 8.79 4.75
CA ALA A 168 16.45 8.39 4.62
C ALA A 168 16.75 6.92 5.01
N VAL A 169 15.78 6.16 5.52
CA VAL A 169 15.98 4.73 5.86
C VAL A 169 16.40 3.92 4.62
N THR A 170 17.52 3.21 4.72
CA THR A 170 18.07 2.30 3.68
C THR A 170 18.04 0.83 4.07
N CYS A 171 17.77 0.51 5.34
CA CYS A 171 17.73 -0.85 5.86
C CYS A 171 16.48 -1.05 6.71
N LEU A 172 15.73 -2.12 6.44
CA LEU A 172 14.50 -2.45 7.14
C LEU A 172 14.76 -3.48 8.26
N SER A 173 14.40 -3.12 9.49
CA SER A 173 14.73 -3.86 10.72
C SER A 173 14.01 -5.21 10.87
N ASN A 174 12.87 -5.40 10.19
CA ASN A 174 12.02 -6.61 10.24
C ASN A 174 11.48 -7.04 8.87
N ALA A 175 12.12 -6.60 7.79
CA ALA A 175 11.74 -7.02 6.45
C ALA A 175 12.28 -8.42 6.15
N GLY A 176 11.45 -9.28 5.56
CA GLY A 176 11.99 -10.43 4.82
C GLY A 176 12.91 -9.93 3.70
N ALA A 177 13.84 -10.77 3.25
CA ALA A 177 14.81 -10.44 2.20
C ALA A 177 14.17 -9.74 0.98
N PHE A 178 12.93 -10.10 0.66
CA PHE A 178 12.15 -9.50 -0.42
C PHE A 178 11.84 -8.00 -0.23
N ALA A 179 11.36 -7.57 0.94
CA ALA A 179 11.03 -6.16 1.17
C ALA A 179 12.28 -5.27 1.22
N GLN A 180 13.40 -5.82 1.70
CA GLN A 180 14.70 -5.14 1.62
C GLN A 180 15.18 -4.99 0.16
N GLN A 181 15.06 -6.05 -0.66
CA GLN A 181 15.39 -5.97 -2.09
C GLN A 181 14.53 -4.95 -2.84
N ILE A 182 13.24 -4.84 -2.50
CA ILE A 182 12.36 -3.81 -3.06
C ILE A 182 12.90 -2.42 -2.72
N LEU A 183 13.23 -2.17 -1.45
CA LEU A 183 13.77 -0.89 -1.00
C LEU A 183 15.05 -0.51 -1.75
N GLU A 184 15.99 -1.44 -1.86
CA GLU A 184 17.26 -1.22 -2.57
C GLU A 184 17.03 -0.87 -4.05
N ALA A 185 16.11 -1.56 -4.71
CA ALA A 185 15.78 -1.32 -6.11
C ALA A 185 15.14 0.06 -6.34
N VAL A 186 14.28 0.55 -5.45
CA VAL A 186 13.72 1.90 -5.60
C VAL A 186 14.69 3.01 -5.20
N GLN A 187 15.64 2.73 -4.31
CA GLN A 187 16.64 3.71 -3.88
C GLN A 187 17.76 3.96 -4.90
N SER A 188 17.95 3.05 -5.86
CA SER A 188 18.91 3.27 -6.95
C SER A 188 18.44 4.30 -7.97
N LEU A 189 17.18 4.73 -7.91
CA LEU A 189 16.58 5.68 -8.86
C LEU A 189 16.27 7.04 -8.22
N PRO A 190 16.43 8.14 -8.96
CA PRO A 190 15.89 9.45 -8.57
C PRO A 190 14.37 9.40 -8.34
N PRO A 191 13.80 10.15 -7.36
CA PRO A 191 12.38 10.09 -7.04
C PRO A 191 11.43 10.40 -8.21
N ALA A 192 11.81 11.33 -9.10
CA ALA A 192 11.02 11.68 -10.27
C ALA A 192 10.98 10.53 -11.30
N GLU A 193 12.12 9.87 -11.52
CA GLU A 193 12.21 8.70 -12.41
C GLU A 193 11.41 7.52 -11.85
N LEU A 194 11.55 7.24 -10.54
CA LEU A 194 10.78 6.20 -9.87
C LEU A 194 9.27 6.42 -10.02
N THR A 195 8.80 7.66 -9.82
CA THR A 195 7.39 8.01 -9.98
C THR A 195 6.91 7.75 -11.42
N GLY A 196 7.72 8.15 -12.40
CA GLY A 196 7.45 7.86 -13.81
C GLY A 196 7.38 6.36 -14.11
N HIS A 197 8.32 5.56 -13.61
CA HIS A 197 8.32 4.11 -13.80
C HIS A 197 7.13 3.43 -13.13
N ILE A 198 6.76 3.82 -11.91
CA ILE A 198 5.57 3.29 -11.21
C ILE A 198 4.31 3.59 -12.01
N GLN A 199 4.16 4.84 -12.51
CA GLN A 199 3.00 5.22 -13.30
C GLN A 199 2.90 4.43 -14.61
N SER A 200 3.98 4.37 -15.39
CA SER A 200 4.03 3.64 -16.66
C SER A 200 3.79 2.14 -16.46
N TYR A 201 4.37 1.54 -15.41
CA TYR A 201 4.18 0.12 -15.11
C TYR A 201 2.76 -0.17 -14.62
N SER A 202 2.16 0.73 -13.82
CA SER A 202 0.75 0.65 -13.42
C SER A 202 -0.17 0.69 -14.64
N ASP A 203 0.05 1.65 -15.55
CA ASP A 203 -0.72 1.76 -16.79
C ASP A 203 -0.59 0.52 -17.67
N LEU A 204 0.62 -0.06 -17.77
CA LEU A 204 0.85 -1.34 -18.44
C LEU A 204 0.05 -2.49 -17.81
N VAL A 205 0.10 -2.64 -16.48
CA VAL A 205 -0.65 -3.70 -15.77
C VAL A 205 -2.15 -3.55 -15.98
N VAL A 206 -2.68 -2.32 -15.91
CA VAL A 206 -4.11 -2.06 -16.14
C VAL A 206 -4.50 -2.31 -17.58
N PHE A 207 -3.65 -1.91 -18.54
CA PHE A 207 -3.84 -2.22 -19.96
C PHE A 207 -3.85 -3.73 -20.23
N SER A 208 -2.95 -4.47 -19.59
CA SER A 208 -2.87 -5.92 -19.68
C SER A 208 -4.15 -6.62 -19.19
N LEU A 209 -4.78 -6.13 -18.11
CA LEU A 209 -6.07 -6.65 -17.64
C LEU A 209 -7.19 -6.47 -18.68
N TRP A 210 -7.24 -5.30 -19.32
CA TRP A 210 -8.20 -5.03 -20.40
C TRP A 210 -7.89 -5.88 -21.64
N MET A 211 -6.61 -5.97 -22.03
CA MET A 211 -6.18 -6.72 -23.20
C MET A 211 -6.48 -8.22 -23.06
N GLU A 212 -6.18 -8.83 -21.91
CA GLU A 212 -6.51 -10.24 -21.62
C GLU A 212 -8.02 -10.46 -21.78
N LEU A 213 -8.83 -9.60 -21.16
CA LEU A 213 -10.29 -9.64 -21.24
C LEU A 213 -10.82 -9.56 -22.68
N MET A 214 -10.30 -8.62 -23.49
CA MET A 214 -10.72 -8.46 -24.88
C MET A 214 -10.34 -9.67 -25.74
N LEU A 215 -9.12 -10.19 -25.55
CA LEU A 215 -8.63 -11.35 -26.28
C LEU A 215 -9.39 -12.63 -25.90
N ASP A 216 -9.79 -12.79 -24.64
CA ASP A 216 -10.63 -13.90 -24.20
C ASP A 216 -12.03 -13.88 -24.86
N LEU A 217 -12.61 -12.69 -25.06
CA LEU A 217 -13.99 -12.52 -25.55
C LEU A 217 -14.15 -12.49 -27.08
N ASP A 218 -13.13 -12.04 -27.81
CA ASP A 218 -13.20 -11.85 -29.26
C ASP A 218 -12.11 -12.59 -30.04
N ARG A 219 -11.19 -13.27 -29.33
CA ARG A 219 -9.98 -13.92 -29.87
C ARG A 219 -9.08 -12.95 -30.66
N LEU A 220 -7.92 -13.44 -31.08
CA LEU A 220 -6.73 -12.72 -31.56
C LEU A 220 -6.91 -11.78 -32.79
N ASN A 221 -8.13 -11.65 -33.32
CA ASN A 221 -8.45 -10.79 -34.47
C ASN A 221 -9.21 -9.51 -34.07
N SER A 222 -9.26 -9.17 -32.78
CA SER A 222 -9.88 -7.94 -32.33
C SER A 222 -9.15 -6.72 -32.90
N VAL A 223 -9.73 -6.10 -33.94
CA VAL A 223 -9.26 -4.83 -34.53
C VAL A 223 -9.10 -3.75 -33.46
N LEU A 224 -9.95 -3.80 -32.43
CA LEU A 224 -9.89 -2.93 -31.27
C LEU A 224 -8.57 -3.09 -30.49
N VAL A 225 -8.18 -4.31 -30.13
CA VAL A 225 -6.91 -4.58 -29.44
C VAL A 225 -5.72 -4.14 -30.29
N ALA A 226 -5.74 -4.43 -31.60
CA ALA A 226 -4.67 -4.01 -32.50
C ALA A 226 -4.54 -2.48 -32.58
N THR A 227 -5.66 -1.75 -32.63
CA THR A 227 -5.67 -0.29 -32.70
C THR A 227 -5.17 0.33 -31.39
N GLU A 228 -5.61 -0.19 -30.24
CA GLU A 228 -5.17 0.27 -28.92
C GLU A 228 -3.68 -0.01 -28.68
N LEU A 229 -3.18 -1.18 -29.14
CA LEU A 229 -1.75 -1.52 -29.09
C LEU A 229 -0.92 -0.56 -29.95
N GLU A 230 -1.33 -0.27 -31.19
CA GLU A 230 -0.60 0.67 -32.04
C GLU A 230 -0.57 2.08 -31.44
N ASN A 231 -1.67 2.50 -30.80
CA ASN A 231 -1.77 3.82 -30.17
C ASN A 231 -0.91 3.95 -28.91
N LYS A 232 -0.92 2.96 -28.01
CA LYS A 232 -0.22 3.04 -26.71
C LYS A 232 1.20 2.47 -26.72
N TYR A 233 1.43 1.47 -27.55
CA TYR A 233 2.70 0.74 -27.65
C TYR A 233 3.15 0.64 -29.12
N PRO A 234 3.40 1.78 -29.78
CA PRO A 234 3.80 1.80 -31.19
C PRO A 234 5.06 0.96 -31.40
N GLY A 235 5.01 0.10 -32.41
CA GLY A 235 6.10 -0.83 -32.75
C GLY A 235 6.01 -2.22 -32.09
N PHE A 236 5.14 -2.41 -31.09
CA PHE A 236 4.81 -3.77 -30.63
C PHE A 236 3.96 -4.48 -31.70
N ARG A 237 4.19 -5.78 -31.88
CA ARG A 237 3.48 -6.61 -32.86
C ARG A 237 2.96 -7.85 -32.18
N LEU A 238 1.64 -8.00 -32.15
CA LEU A 238 0.99 -9.17 -31.58
C LEU A 238 1.09 -10.35 -32.56
N SER A 239 1.69 -11.46 -32.12
CA SER A 239 1.67 -12.71 -32.87
C SER A 239 0.27 -13.33 -32.78
N GLY A 240 -0.40 -13.50 -33.92
CA GLY A 240 -1.78 -13.99 -34.01
C GLY A 240 -2.03 -15.45 -33.58
N SER A 241 -1.03 -16.14 -33.02
CA SER A 241 -1.12 -17.52 -32.53
C SER A 241 -0.94 -17.66 -31.01
N LEU A 242 -0.77 -16.57 -30.27
CA LEU A 242 -0.52 -16.61 -28.83
C LEU A 242 -1.83 -16.72 -28.05
N GLU A 243 -1.87 -17.56 -27.01
CA GLU A 243 -2.96 -17.51 -26.03
C GLU A 243 -3.01 -16.11 -25.36
N PRO A 244 -4.18 -15.63 -24.89
CA PRO A 244 -4.33 -14.28 -24.31
C PRO A 244 -3.29 -13.94 -23.23
N LYS A 245 -2.97 -14.91 -22.37
CA LYS A 245 -1.93 -14.75 -21.32
C LYS A 245 -0.53 -14.63 -21.87
N ASP A 246 -0.21 -15.35 -22.94
CA ASP A 246 1.10 -15.28 -23.58
C ASP A 246 1.25 -13.98 -24.39
N ALA A 247 0.16 -13.49 -24.98
CA ALA A 247 0.09 -12.18 -25.60
C ALA A 247 0.37 -11.04 -24.61
N VAL A 248 -0.25 -11.08 -23.43
CA VAL A 248 0.01 -10.13 -22.34
C VAL A 248 1.45 -10.25 -21.85
N ARG A 249 1.98 -11.47 -21.67
CA ARG A 249 3.38 -11.66 -21.27
C ARG A 249 4.34 -11.07 -22.29
N ALA A 250 4.10 -11.28 -23.59
CA ALA A 250 4.92 -10.72 -24.65
C ALA A 250 4.92 -9.18 -24.66
N LEU A 251 3.76 -8.55 -24.39
CA LEU A 251 3.69 -7.10 -24.24
C LEU A 251 4.50 -6.63 -23.03
N HIS A 252 4.33 -7.29 -21.88
CA HIS A 252 5.09 -6.97 -20.68
C HIS A 252 6.60 -7.07 -20.92
N ASP A 253 7.07 -8.18 -21.48
CA ASP A 253 8.49 -8.41 -21.76
C ASP A 253 9.04 -7.33 -22.71
N TRP A 254 8.30 -7.00 -23.77
CA TRP A 254 8.69 -5.97 -24.73
C TRP A 254 8.79 -4.58 -24.11
N VAL A 255 7.78 -4.16 -23.32
CA VAL A 255 7.81 -2.85 -22.65
C VAL A 255 8.95 -2.79 -21.65
N ILE A 256 9.14 -3.86 -20.87
CA ILE A 256 10.21 -3.94 -19.89
C ILE A 256 11.60 -3.90 -20.57
N ASP A 257 11.80 -4.60 -21.69
CA ASP A 257 13.06 -4.57 -22.46
C ASP A 257 13.35 -3.21 -23.07
N ARG A 258 12.30 -2.47 -23.46
CA ARG A 258 12.43 -1.14 -24.05
C ARG A 258 12.73 -0.07 -22.99
N ASP A 259 12.06 -0.16 -21.83
CA ASP A 259 11.99 0.95 -20.87
C ASP A 259 12.95 0.78 -19.69
N LEU A 260 13.48 -0.43 -19.43
CA LEU A 260 14.39 -0.69 -18.30
C LEU A 260 15.80 -1.11 -18.75
N CYS A 261 16.80 -0.71 -17.98
CA CYS A 261 18.18 -1.10 -18.18
C CYS A 261 18.37 -2.62 -17.92
N PRO A 262 19.06 -3.38 -18.80
CA PRO A 262 19.23 -4.83 -18.64
C PRO A 262 19.87 -5.26 -17.32
N SER A 263 20.79 -4.46 -16.76
CA SER A 263 21.48 -4.79 -15.50
C SER A 263 20.61 -4.68 -14.25
N GLU A 264 19.50 -3.95 -14.32
CA GLU A 264 18.63 -3.65 -13.18
C GLU A 264 17.20 -4.19 -13.37
N LYS A 265 16.90 -4.67 -14.58
CA LYS A 265 15.57 -5.13 -15.03
C LYS A 265 14.86 -6.00 -14.01
N GLU A 266 15.47 -7.11 -13.59
CA GLU A 266 14.78 -8.07 -12.70
C GLU A 266 14.40 -7.45 -11.35
N ARG A 267 15.32 -6.68 -10.75
CA ARG A 267 15.10 -6.04 -9.44
C ARG A 267 14.06 -4.93 -9.52
N LEU A 268 14.17 -4.07 -10.53
CA LEU A 268 13.21 -2.99 -10.76
C LEU A 268 11.82 -3.53 -11.08
N VAL A 269 11.69 -4.57 -11.90
CA VAL A 269 10.39 -5.20 -12.18
C VAL A 269 9.76 -5.74 -10.90
N CYS A 270 10.54 -6.38 -10.02
CA CYS A 270 10.04 -6.84 -8.72
C CYS A 270 9.52 -5.70 -7.86
N ALA A 271 10.26 -4.59 -7.79
CA ALA A 271 9.86 -3.41 -7.03
C ALA A 271 8.61 -2.74 -7.60
N LEU A 272 8.55 -2.52 -8.92
CA LEU A 272 7.40 -1.95 -9.61
C LEU A 272 6.15 -2.83 -9.44
N SER A 273 6.31 -4.15 -9.57
CA SER A 273 5.24 -5.13 -9.32
C SER A 273 4.72 -5.02 -7.88
N TYR A 274 5.61 -4.90 -6.90
CA TYR A 274 5.22 -4.72 -5.51
C TYR A 274 4.37 -3.47 -5.31
N HIS A 275 4.83 -2.32 -5.85
CA HIS A 275 4.12 -1.05 -5.76
C HIS A 275 2.73 -1.13 -6.40
N VAL A 276 2.62 -1.70 -7.59
CA VAL A 276 1.33 -1.79 -8.29
C VAL A 276 0.37 -2.76 -7.60
N ILE A 277 0.82 -3.96 -7.23
CA ILE A 277 -0.05 -4.99 -6.61
C ILE A 277 -0.57 -4.54 -5.26
N HIS A 278 0.24 -3.79 -4.50
CA HIS A 278 -0.16 -3.25 -3.19
C HIS A 278 -0.75 -1.84 -3.26
N HIS A 279 -1.04 -1.32 -4.45
CA HIS A 279 -1.80 -0.09 -4.60
C HIS A 279 -3.30 -0.39 -4.74
N PRO A 280 -4.23 0.36 -4.10
CA PRO A 280 -5.67 0.10 -4.16
C PRO A 280 -6.29 0.00 -5.57
N CYS A 281 -5.70 0.69 -6.54
CA CYS A 281 -6.13 0.62 -7.95
C CYS A 281 -6.09 -0.82 -8.50
N TYR A 282 -5.03 -1.59 -8.23
CA TYR A 282 -4.86 -2.92 -8.83
C TYR A 282 -6.00 -3.89 -8.50
N PRO A 283 -6.37 -4.15 -7.22
CA PRO A 283 -7.48 -5.04 -6.91
C PRO A 283 -8.82 -4.52 -7.43
N ALA A 284 -9.02 -3.19 -7.53
CA ALA A 284 -10.24 -2.61 -8.12
C ALA A 284 -10.33 -2.89 -9.64
N MET A 285 -9.26 -2.61 -10.38
CA MET A 285 -9.17 -2.88 -11.82
C MET A 285 -9.35 -4.37 -12.11
N ARG A 286 -8.72 -5.23 -11.31
CA ARG A 286 -8.86 -6.68 -11.42
C ARG A 286 -10.28 -7.15 -11.11
N ALA A 287 -10.94 -6.58 -10.09
CA ALA A 287 -12.33 -6.92 -9.77
C ALA A 287 -13.28 -6.54 -10.90
N TYR A 288 -13.10 -5.37 -11.51
CA TYR A 288 -13.90 -4.96 -12.66
C TYR A 288 -13.63 -5.84 -13.90
N ALA A 289 -12.37 -6.18 -14.19
CA ALA A 289 -12.04 -7.12 -15.27
C ALA A 289 -12.76 -8.47 -15.08
N GLN A 290 -12.74 -9.01 -13.86
CA GLN A 290 -13.44 -10.25 -13.51
C GLN A 290 -14.96 -10.13 -13.65
N HIS A 291 -15.54 -9.01 -13.23
CA HIS A 291 -16.96 -8.72 -13.40
C HIS A 291 -17.35 -8.70 -14.89
N CYS A 292 -16.62 -7.93 -15.71
CA CYS A 292 -16.82 -7.86 -17.15
C CYS A 292 -16.71 -9.24 -17.79
N HIS A 293 -15.69 -10.02 -17.45
CA HIS A 293 -15.54 -11.39 -17.95
C HIS A 293 -16.76 -12.26 -17.59
N ALA A 294 -17.24 -12.20 -16.35
CA ALA A 294 -18.38 -13.00 -15.89
C ALA A 294 -19.72 -12.60 -16.53
N VAL A 295 -19.93 -11.30 -16.78
CA VAL A 295 -21.17 -10.77 -17.38
C VAL A 295 -21.13 -10.96 -18.91
N TRP A 296 -20.05 -10.56 -19.57
CA TRP A 296 -19.94 -10.55 -21.03
C TRP A 296 -19.80 -11.94 -21.64
N LEU A 297 -19.39 -12.94 -20.86
CA LEU A 297 -19.50 -14.35 -21.28
C LEU A 297 -20.95 -14.83 -21.40
N LYS A 298 -21.88 -14.24 -20.65
CA LYS A 298 -23.31 -14.60 -20.68
C LYS A 298 -24.09 -13.73 -21.66
N GLU A 299 -23.79 -12.43 -21.65
CA GLU A 299 -24.45 -11.41 -22.46
C GLU A 299 -23.36 -10.50 -23.04
N LYS A 300 -22.86 -10.88 -24.22
CA LYS A 300 -21.81 -10.11 -24.90
C LYS A 300 -22.37 -8.74 -25.30
N PRO A 301 -21.70 -7.63 -24.93
CA PRO A 301 -22.16 -6.31 -25.35
C PRO A 301 -22.06 -6.17 -26.87
N ASP A 302 -22.98 -5.40 -27.46
CA ASP A 302 -22.99 -5.12 -28.90
C ASP A 302 -21.68 -4.51 -29.40
N LEU A 303 -21.04 -3.69 -28.54
CA LEU A 303 -19.73 -3.10 -28.79
C LEU A 303 -18.84 -3.24 -27.55
N LEU A 304 -17.66 -3.81 -27.75
CA LEU A 304 -16.63 -3.87 -26.71
C LEU A 304 -16.02 -2.48 -26.49
N PRO A 305 -15.79 -2.05 -25.23
CA PRO A 305 -15.29 -0.72 -24.93
C PRO A 305 -13.80 -0.58 -25.27
N SER A 306 -13.40 0.62 -25.74
CA SER A 306 -12.00 1.04 -25.80
C SER A 306 -11.33 0.96 -24.42
N PHE A 307 -9.99 0.96 -24.38
CA PHE A 307 -9.28 0.88 -23.10
C PHE A 307 -9.65 2.05 -22.19
N ASP A 308 -9.69 3.28 -22.71
CA ASP A 308 -9.98 4.46 -21.90
C ASP A 308 -11.43 4.45 -21.39
N ALA A 309 -12.39 3.97 -22.20
CA ALA A 309 -13.78 3.81 -21.77
C ALA A 309 -13.92 2.72 -20.71
N TRP A 310 -13.22 1.59 -20.89
CA TRP A 310 -13.19 0.51 -19.92
C TRP A 310 -12.56 0.98 -18.60
N ARG A 311 -11.44 1.69 -18.64
CA ARG A 311 -10.75 2.25 -17.47
C ARG A 311 -11.63 3.24 -16.72
N ALA A 312 -12.31 4.15 -17.44
CA ALA A 312 -13.23 5.10 -16.83
C ALA A 312 -14.42 4.42 -16.13
N ASN A 313 -14.87 3.27 -16.64
CA ASN A 313 -15.89 2.46 -15.97
C ASN A 313 -15.31 1.69 -14.78
N ALA A 314 -14.10 1.17 -14.91
CA ALA A 314 -13.36 0.50 -13.82
C ALA A 314 -13.12 1.44 -12.63
N ASP A 315 -12.78 2.71 -12.89
CA ASP A 315 -12.58 3.74 -11.88
C ASP A 315 -13.85 4.05 -11.07
N ARG A 316 -15.02 3.84 -11.67
CA ARG A 316 -16.34 4.04 -11.03
C ARG A 316 -16.93 2.75 -10.47
N TYR A 317 -16.33 1.60 -10.77
CA TYR A 317 -16.87 0.31 -10.40
C TYR A 317 -16.69 0.06 -8.91
N ILE A 318 -17.77 -0.37 -8.27
CA ILE A 318 -17.80 -0.81 -6.89
C ILE A 318 -18.63 -2.09 -6.86
N GLU A 319 -18.09 -3.13 -6.23
CA GLU A 319 -18.81 -4.40 -6.10
C GLU A 319 -20.01 -4.22 -5.16
N GLY A 320 -21.21 -4.54 -5.65
CA GLY A 320 -22.43 -4.50 -4.85
C GLY A 320 -22.40 -5.49 -3.67
N PRO A 321 -23.34 -5.40 -2.72
CA PRO A 321 -23.49 -6.43 -1.70
C PRO A 321 -23.76 -7.78 -2.39
N LEU A 322 -23.07 -8.83 -1.95
CA LEU A 322 -23.43 -10.20 -2.33
C LEU A 322 -24.88 -10.40 -1.91
N SER A 323 -25.77 -10.64 -2.88
CA SER A 323 -27.12 -11.12 -2.59
C SER A 323 -26.96 -12.40 -1.75
N VAL A 324 -27.33 -12.32 -0.47
CA VAL A 324 -27.33 -13.46 0.46
C VAL A 324 -28.44 -14.42 0.08
#